data_AF-A0A531K318-F1
#
_entry.id   AF-A0A531K318-F1
#
_cell.length_a   1.000
_cell.length_b   1.000
_cell.length_c   1.000
_cell.angle_alpha   90.00
_cell.angle_beta   90.00
_cell.angle_gamma   90.00
#
_symmetry.space_group_name_H-M   'P 1'
#
loop_
_entity.id
_entity.type
_entity.pdbx_description
1 polymer ?
#
loop_
_entity_poly.entity_id
_entity_poly.type
_entity_poly.pdbx_seq_one_letter_code
_entity_poly.pdbx_strand_id
1 'polypeptide(L)'
;MKKTVVRVVCAIGQAGQLGLKGGLPWEGNRSPEFVADVARFFDLTRGHVLLAGPKTIASVPDFAHADRDLVVVRSSMDPEDTL
;
A
#
# COMPACT_ATOMS: atom_id res chain seq x y z
N MET A 1 -26.57 -5.51 8.74
CA MET A 1 -25.60 -4.48 8.32
C MET A 1 -24.48 -5.14 7.54
N LYS A 2 -24.05 -4.54 6.42
CA LYS A 2 -22.84 -4.95 5.71
C LYS A 2 -21.66 -4.58 6.62
N LYS A 3 -20.80 -5.54 6.98
CA LYS A 3 -19.62 -5.29 7.81
C LYS A 3 -18.43 -4.98 6.90
N THR A 4 -17.82 -3.81 7.06
CA THR A 4 -16.58 -3.46 6.35
C THR A 4 -15.47 -4.39 6.83
N VAL A 5 -14.72 -4.97 5.87
CA VAL A 5 -13.59 -5.85 6.17
C VAL A 5 -12.31 -5.12 5.78
N VAL A 6 -11.51 -4.78 6.79
CA VAL A 6 -10.19 -4.19 6.59
C VAL A 6 -9.15 -5.29 6.55
N ARG A 7 -8.26 -5.24 5.56
CA ARG A 7 -7.14 -6.18 5.41
C ARG A 7 -5.84 -5.40 5.34
N VAL A 8 -4.78 -5.96 5.91
CA VAL A 8 -3.42 -5.44 5.78
C VAL A 8 -2.66 -6.31 4.80
N VAL A 9 -2.03 -5.67 3.82
CA VAL A 9 -1.12 -6.31 2.86
C VAL A 9 0.22 -5.59 2.98
N CYS A 10 1.29 -6.32 3.25
CA CYS A 10 2.63 -5.77 3.34
C CYS A 10 3.67 -6.79 2.87
N ALA A 11 4.76 -6.28 2.30
CA ALA A 11 5.99 -7.01 2.08
C ALA A 11 6.97 -6.60 3.17
N ILE A 12 7.65 -7.57 3.79
CA ILE A 12 8.46 -7.36 4.99
C ILE A 12 9.80 -8.08 4.81
N GLY A 13 10.89 -7.40 5.16
CA GLY A 13 12.22 -8.02 5.26
C GLY A 13 12.27 -9.08 6.37
N GLN A 14 13.28 -9.94 6.31
CA GLN A 14 13.45 -11.07 7.25
C GLN A 14 13.55 -10.66 8.73
N ALA A 15 13.90 -9.40 9.01
CA ALA A 15 13.97 -8.85 10.36
C ALA A 15 12.95 -7.72 10.60
N GLY A 16 11.83 -7.74 9.87
CA GLY A 16 10.70 -6.84 10.12
C GLY A 16 10.77 -5.48 9.41
N GLN A 17 11.69 -5.28 8.45
CA GLN A 17 11.81 -4.02 7.73
C GLN A 17 10.67 -3.84 6.73
N LEU A 18 9.99 -2.69 6.80
CA LEU A 18 8.95 -2.28 5.84
C LEU A 18 9.42 -1.17 4.89
N GLY A 19 10.48 -0.45 5.25
CA GLY A 19 10.95 0.72 4.49
C GLY A 19 12.36 1.14 4.88
N LEU A 20 13.05 1.81 3.96
CA LEU A 20 14.37 2.41 4.18
C LEU A 20 14.41 3.78 3.51
N LYS A 21 14.71 4.83 4.29
CA LYS A 21 14.79 6.23 3.80
C LYS A 21 13.55 6.73 3.04
N GLY A 22 12.37 6.19 3.34
CA GLY A 22 11.10 6.59 2.72
C GLY A 22 10.70 5.81 1.47
N GLY A 23 11.50 4.83 1.03
CA GLY A 23 11.17 3.89 -0.04
C GLY A 23 11.22 2.44 0.43
N LEU A 24 11.03 1.51 -0.50
CA LEU A 24 11.21 0.08 -0.23
C LEU A 24 12.71 -0.26 -0.16
N PRO A 25 13.17 -1.11 0.78
CA PRO A 25 14.60 -1.46 0.86
C PRO A 25 15.16 -2.14 -0.39
N TRP A 26 14.29 -2.75 -1.21
CA TRP A 26 14.60 -3.42 -2.46
C TRP A 26 14.15 -2.62 -3.71
N GLU A 27 13.78 -1.35 -3.55
CA GLU A 27 13.39 -0.49 -4.66
C GLU A 27 14.49 -0.43 -5.73
N GLY A 28 14.08 -0.53 -7.01
CA GLY A 28 15.01 -0.58 -8.14
C GLY A 28 15.61 -1.96 -8.43
N ASN A 29 15.42 -2.96 -7.56
CA ASN A 29 15.79 -4.34 -7.87
C ASN A 29 14.85 -4.90 -8.95
N ARG A 30 15.42 -5.34 -10.07
CA ARG A 30 14.69 -5.86 -11.23
C ARG A 30 14.65 -7.38 -11.31
N SER A 31 15.14 -8.10 -10.30
CA SER A 31 15.00 -9.56 -10.29
C SER A 31 13.51 -9.95 -10.31
N PRO A 32 13.14 -11.03 -11.03
CA PRO A 32 11.75 -11.36 -11.31
C PRO A 32 10.84 -11.43 -10.09
N GLU A 33 11.34 -11.90 -8.95
CA GLU A 33 10.61 -12.05 -7.70
C GLU A 33 10.15 -10.71 -7.11
N PHE A 34 10.97 -9.65 -7.19
CA PHE A 34 10.60 -8.34 -6.66
C PHE A 34 9.59 -7.63 -7.58
N VAL A 35 9.76 -7.77 -8.89
CA VAL A 35 8.81 -7.25 -9.88
C VAL A 35 7.45 -7.94 -9.73
N ALA A 36 7.45 -9.28 -9.57
CA ALA A 36 6.25 -10.06 -9.38
C ALA A 36 5.54 -9.71 -8.06
N ASP A 37 6.27 -9.43 -6.98
CA ASP A 37 5.66 -9.04 -5.70
C ASP A 37 4.93 -7.69 -5.79
N VAL A 38 5.54 -6.69 -6.45
CA VAL A 38 4.91 -5.39 -6.69
C VAL A 38 3.67 -5.53 -7.59
N ALA A 39 3.76 -6.32 -8.67
CA ALA A 39 2.62 -6.59 -9.54
C ALA A 39 1.48 -7.26 -8.77
N ARG A 40 1.80 -8.28 -7.95
CA ARG A 40 0.84 -8.98 -7.11
C ARG A 40 0.15 -8.05 -6.11
N PHE A 41 0.86 -7.10 -5.51
CA PHE A 41 0.27 -6.10 -4.63
C PHE A 41 -0.81 -5.28 -5.35
N PHE A 42 -0.52 -4.77 -6.56
CA PHE A 42 -1.46 -3.95 -7.32
C PHE A 42 -2.64 -4.76 -7.89
N ASP A 43 -2.43 -6.04 -8.20
CA ASP A 43 -3.50 -6.95 -8.62
C ASP A 43 -4.44 -7.29 -7.45
N LEU A 44 -3.89 -7.66 -6.29
CA LEU A 44 -4.67 -7.99 -5.09
C LEU A 44 -5.52 -6.83 -4.59
N THR A 45 -5.06 -5.60 -4.78
CA THR A 45 -5.73 -4.38 -4.29
C THR A 45 -6.55 -3.67 -5.37
N ARG A 46 -6.69 -4.26 -6.56
CA ARG A 46 -7.50 -3.69 -7.65
C ARG A 46 -8.98 -3.65 -7.27
N GLY A 47 -9.66 -2.52 -7.52
CA GLY A 47 -11.07 -2.32 -7.17
C GLY A 47 -11.35 -2.16 -5.67
N HIS A 48 -10.31 -2.04 -4.85
CA HIS A 48 -10.42 -1.81 -3.41
C HIS A 48 -10.02 -0.37 -3.04
N VAL A 49 -10.25 0.01 -1.77
CA VAL A 49 -9.72 1.25 -1.21
C VAL A 49 -8.33 0.97 -0.63
N LEU A 50 -7.33 1.74 -1.05
CA LEU A 50 -5.99 1.73 -0.46
C LEU A 50 -5.90 2.84 0.59
N LEU A 51 -5.83 2.46 1.87
CA LEU A 51 -5.59 3.39 2.97
C LEU A 51 -4.13 3.32 3.40
N ALA A 52 -3.43 4.47 3.38
CA ALA A 52 -2.06 4.55 3.89
C ALA A 52 -1.67 5.98 4.29
N GLY A 53 -0.52 6.12 4.94
CA GLY A 53 0.05 7.43 5.26
C GLY A 53 0.42 8.22 4.00
N PRO A 54 0.62 9.55 4.11
CA PRO A 54 0.83 10.44 2.97
C PRO A 54 2.03 10.07 2.10
N LYS A 55 3.12 9.59 2.71
CA LYS A 55 4.32 9.18 1.97
C LYS A 55 4.08 7.93 1.11
N THR A 56 3.35 6.95 1.64
CA THR A 56 3.03 5.71 0.91
C THR A 56 2.05 5.98 -0.23
N ILE A 57 1.03 6.80 -0.01
CA ILE A 57 0.10 7.19 -1.09
C ILE A 57 0.84 7.96 -2.18
N ALA A 58 1.75 8.87 -1.82
CA ALA A 58 2.55 9.62 -2.79
C ALA A 58 3.54 8.75 -3.60
N SER A 59 3.88 7.54 -3.14
CA SER A 59 4.70 6.59 -3.90
C SER A 59 3.90 5.68 -4.83
N VAL A 60 2.56 5.76 -4.81
CA VAL A 60 1.72 4.97 -5.71
C VAL A 60 1.85 5.50 -7.14
N PRO A 61 2.14 4.65 -8.13
CA PRO A 61 2.28 5.06 -9.53
C PRO A 61 0.91 5.39 -10.16
N ASP A 62 0.90 6.34 -11.09
CA ASP A 62 -0.31 6.92 -11.71
C ASP A 62 -1.29 5.86 -12.25
N PHE A 63 -0.79 4.77 -12.86
CA PHE A 63 -1.66 3.73 -13.41
C PHE A 63 -2.58 3.10 -12.36
N ALA A 64 -2.14 3.06 -11.10
CA ALA A 64 -2.90 2.44 -10.04
C ALA A 64 -4.14 3.27 -9.67
N HIS A 65 -4.13 4.58 -9.92
CA HIS A 65 -5.24 5.49 -9.60
C HIS A 65 -6.50 5.25 -10.45
N ALA A 66 -6.36 4.62 -11.62
CA ALA A 66 -7.49 4.39 -12.52
C ALA A 66 -8.50 3.37 -11.95
N ASP A 67 -8.01 2.41 -11.15
CA ASP A 67 -8.77 1.23 -10.77
C ASP A 67 -8.98 1.09 -9.25
N ARG A 68 -8.63 2.12 -8.46
CA ARG A 68 -8.73 2.07 -6.99
C ARG A 68 -8.81 3.47 -6.37
N ASP A 69 -9.49 3.56 -5.23
CA ASP A 69 -9.50 4.78 -4.42
C ASP A 69 -8.27 4.82 -3.51
N LEU A 70 -7.56 5.94 -3.50
CA LEU A 70 -6.41 6.18 -2.63
C LEU A 70 -6.78 7.17 -1.53
N VAL A 71 -6.74 6.72 -0.28
CA VAL A 71 -7.11 7.53 0.88
C VAL A 71 -5.89 7.74 1.76
N VAL A 72 -5.56 9.01 1.98
CA VAL A 72 -4.50 9.40 2.91
C VAL A 72 -5.05 9.41 4.32
N VAL A 73 -4.47 8.61 5.21
CA VAL A 73 -4.74 8.68 6.65
C VAL A 73 -3.62 9.43 7.37
N ARG A 74 -3.99 10.18 8.40
CA ARG A 74 -3.07 10.92 9.28
C ARG A 74 -3.39 10.61 10.72
N SER A 75 -2.38 10.64 11.59
CA SER A 75 -2.54 10.38 13.03
C SER A 75 -3.43 11.40 13.76
N SER A 76 -3.72 12.54 13.13
CA SER A 76 -4.62 13.57 13.66
C SER A 76 -6.09 13.37 13.28
N MET A 77 -6.41 12.38 12.45
CA MET A 77 -7.79 12.06 12.08
C MET A 77 -8.46 11.27 13.19
N ASP A 78 -9.77 11.45 13.36
CA ASP A 78 -10.57 10.60 14.23
C ASP A 78 -10.58 9.17 13.65
N PRO A 79 -10.16 8.14 14.39
CA PRO A 79 -10.22 6.76 13.93
C PRO A 79 -11.61 6.33 13.44
N GLU A 80 -12.70 6.84 14.06
CA GLU A 80 -14.07 6.50 13.67
C GLU A 80 -14.44 7.04 12.29
N ASP A 81 -13.79 8.13 11.84
CA ASP A 81 -14.00 8.74 10.53
C ASP A 81 -13.14 8.11 9.41
N THR A 82 -12.26 7.15 9.75
CA THR A 82 -11.30 6.56 8.80
C THR A 82 -11.74 5.22 8.19
N LEU A 83 -12.95 4.72 8.53
CA LEU A 83 -13.43 3.36 8.21
C LEU A 83 -14.83 3.30 7.56
#